data_AF-A0A7S4V0Q8-F1
#
_entry.id   AF-A0A7S4V0Q8-F1
#
_cell.length_a   1.000
_cell.length_b   1.000
_cell.length_c   1.000
_cell.angle_alpha   90.00
_cell.angle_beta   90.00
_cell.angle_gamma   90.00
#
_symmetry.space_group_name_H-M   'P 1'
#
loop_
_entity.id
_entity.type
_entity.pdbx_description
1 polymer ?
#
loop_
_entity_poly.entity_id
_entity_poly.type
_entity_poly.pdbx_seq_one_letter_code
_entity_poly.pdbx_strand_id
1 'polypeptide(L)'
;EKEKERDNKRESKKEEKREKKEKRGKKNERELMLEGSAMGQYQAVNPLLLVKMDMESTWSVYKRFFVNNAAYLDGKTGSGDEVLENIIGAELEFDRQKKRKKENENKDGKKGDGGEGKEGKKEGNYDLPPILDIPPIKNMFCLYGVNRATEVGYYYKQNKSGKYFLDSSADESSKKSDAINPNKLTIRGGIAYETRTTVQPASAGVMISGDGTVPYQSLAYPLQWEKMAKERGIDFNLEITEIQGSEHRKMLQEESVLLNVLSYCCYGKRAADL
;
A
#
# COMPACT_ATOMS: atom_id res chain seq x y z
N GLU A 1 -34.32 -57.46 46.05
CA GLU A 1 -33.39 -56.42 46.56
C GLU A 1 -32.21 -56.17 45.60
N LYS A 2 -31.41 -57.19 45.26
CA LYS A 2 -30.29 -57.07 44.30
C LYS A 2 -30.67 -56.53 42.91
N GLU A 3 -31.89 -56.76 42.45
CA GLU A 3 -32.38 -56.26 41.16
C GLU A 3 -32.70 -54.76 41.22
N LYS A 4 -33.35 -54.29 42.29
CA LYS A 4 -33.57 -52.86 42.55
C LYS A 4 -32.26 -52.08 42.67
N GLU A 5 -31.24 -52.69 43.28
CA GLU A 5 -29.90 -52.08 43.37
C GLU A 5 -29.22 -51.94 41.99
N ARG A 6 -29.42 -52.91 41.09
CA ARG A 6 -28.90 -52.85 39.71
C ARG A 6 -29.60 -51.78 38.89
N ASP A 7 -30.89 -51.57 39.07
CA ASP A 7 -31.65 -50.56 38.35
C ASP A 7 -31.31 -49.14 38.82
N ASN A 8 -31.19 -48.91 40.13
CA ASN A 8 -30.73 -47.63 40.67
C ASN A 8 -29.31 -47.26 40.17
N LYS A 9 -28.42 -48.26 40.05
CA LYS A 9 -27.07 -48.04 39.51
C LYS A 9 -27.04 -47.77 38.00
N ARG A 10 -28.08 -48.19 37.27
CA ARG A 10 -28.25 -47.87 35.84
C ARG A 10 -28.82 -46.47 35.64
N GLU A 11 -29.74 -46.03 36.49
CA GLU A 11 -30.29 -44.67 36.43
C GLU A 11 -29.25 -43.61 36.78
N SER A 12 -28.48 -43.80 37.85
CA SER A 12 -27.43 -42.84 38.24
C SER A 12 -26.37 -42.65 37.15
N LYS A 13 -25.96 -43.73 36.48
CA LYS A 13 -25.05 -43.68 35.32
C LYS A 13 -25.65 -43.00 34.09
N LYS A 14 -26.98 -43.07 33.90
CA LYS A 14 -27.65 -42.36 32.79
C LYS A 14 -27.70 -40.86 33.07
N GLU A 15 -27.94 -40.47 34.31
CA GLU A 15 -28.01 -39.07 34.73
C GLU A 15 -26.64 -38.38 34.64
N GLU A 16 -25.58 -39.03 35.12
CA GLU A 16 -24.19 -38.53 34.99
C GLU A 16 -23.79 -38.33 33.51
N LYS A 17 -24.24 -39.22 32.61
CA LYS A 17 -24.02 -39.08 31.17
C LYS A 17 -24.79 -37.92 30.55
N ARG A 18 -26.02 -37.63 31.01
CA ARG A 18 -26.80 -36.47 30.54
C ARG A 18 -26.13 -35.17 30.96
N GLU A 19 -25.70 -35.08 32.22
CA GLU A 19 -25.05 -33.89 32.76
C GLU A 19 -23.70 -33.58 32.06
N LYS A 20 -22.89 -34.61 31.77
CA LYS A 20 -21.65 -34.46 30.99
C LYS A 20 -21.92 -34.04 29.54
N LYS A 21 -23.03 -34.49 28.94
CA LYS A 21 -23.41 -34.10 27.57
C LYS A 21 -23.88 -32.64 27.52
N GLU A 22 -24.63 -32.19 28.51
CA GLU A 22 -25.08 -30.80 28.64
C GLU A 22 -23.91 -29.83 28.88
N LYS A 23 -22.97 -30.20 29.76
CA LYS A 23 -21.74 -29.42 30.01
C LYS A 23 -20.86 -29.31 28.74
N ARG A 24 -20.80 -30.35 27.91
CA ARG A 24 -20.10 -30.30 26.60
C ARG A 24 -20.84 -29.42 25.58
N GLY A 25 -22.16 -29.48 25.53
CA GLY A 25 -22.97 -28.61 24.65
C GLY A 25 -22.77 -27.13 24.97
N LYS A 26 -22.87 -26.76 26.26
CA LYS A 26 -22.65 -25.38 26.73
C LYS A 26 -21.23 -24.88 26.51
N LYS A 27 -20.22 -25.76 26.56
CA LYS A 27 -18.83 -25.40 26.26
C LYS A 27 -18.64 -25.10 24.76
N ASN A 28 -19.20 -25.94 23.89
CA ASN A 28 -19.12 -25.74 22.44
C ASN A 28 -19.90 -24.50 21.98
N GLU A 29 -21.06 -24.19 22.56
CA GLU A 29 -21.78 -22.93 22.26
C GLU A 29 -20.99 -21.68 22.65
N ARG A 30 -20.25 -21.73 23.76
CA ARG A 30 -19.41 -20.60 24.20
C ARG A 30 -18.18 -20.41 23.32
N GLU A 31 -17.58 -21.50 22.84
CA GLU A 31 -16.51 -21.49 21.83
C GLU A 31 -17.03 -20.96 20.48
N LEU A 32 -18.19 -21.42 20.01
CA LEU A 32 -18.83 -20.94 18.78
C LEU A 32 -19.23 -19.46 18.83
N MET A 33 -19.65 -18.94 19.99
CA MET A 33 -19.94 -17.50 20.14
C MET A 33 -18.66 -16.65 20.18
N LEU A 34 -17.55 -17.17 20.71
CA LEU A 34 -16.25 -16.49 20.66
C LEU A 34 -15.67 -16.49 19.24
N GLU A 35 -15.83 -17.58 18.49
CA GLU A 35 -15.43 -17.66 17.08
C GLU A 35 -16.35 -16.83 16.16
N GLY A 36 -17.66 -16.78 16.45
CA GLY A 36 -18.63 -15.97 15.70
C GLY A 36 -18.48 -14.46 15.93
N SER A 37 -18.01 -14.04 17.11
CA SER A 37 -17.70 -12.63 17.40
C SER A 37 -16.32 -12.19 16.88
N ALA A 38 -15.40 -13.14 16.65
CA ALA A 38 -14.09 -12.88 16.05
C ALA A 38 -14.12 -12.88 14.51
N MET A 39 -15.20 -13.36 13.89
CA MET A 39 -15.43 -13.35 12.43
C MET A 39 -16.29 -12.18 11.95
N GLY A 40 -16.37 -11.08 12.71
CA GLY A 40 -16.56 -9.78 12.07
C GLY A 40 -15.33 -9.53 11.20
N GLN A 41 -15.45 -9.74 9.90
CA GLN A 41 -14.36 -9.54 8.93
C GLN A 41 -13.86 -8.10 8.99
N TYR A 42 -12.93 -7.81 9.89
CA TYR A 42 -12.09 -6.64 9.82
C TYR A 42 -11.16 -6.87 8.62
N GLN A 43 -11.62 -6.47 7.44
CA GLN A 43 -10.69 -6.16 6.36
C GLN A 43 -9.94 -4.90 6.78
N ALA A 44 -8.87 -5.07 7.56
CA ALA A 44 -7.77 -4.14 7.49
C ALA A 44 -7.29 -4.19 6.04
N VAL A 45 -7.73 -3.23 5.24
CA VAL A 45 -7.21 -3.06 3.88
C VAL A 45 -5.77 -2.62 4.07
N ASN A 46 -4.88 -3.62 4.08
CA ASN A 46 -3.46 -3.40 4.01
C ASN A 46 -3.21 -2.59 2.74
N PRO A 47 -2.63 -1.38 2.78
CA PRO A 47 -2.39 -0.60 1.56
C PRO A 47 -1.44 -1.29 0.57
N LEU A 48 -0.78 -2.38 0.99
CA LEU A 48 -0.01 -3.29 0.12
C LEU A 48 -0.85 -4.40 -0.53
N LEU A 49 -2.07 -4.68 -0.04
CA LEU A 49 -3.05 -5.48 -0.77
C LEU A 49 -3.82 -4.56 -1.69
N LEU A 50 -3.42 -4.56 -2.96
CA LEU A 50 -4.19 -4.07 -4.10
C LEU A 50 -5.69 -4.32 -3.86
N VAL A 51 -6.41 -3.28 -3.46
CA VAL A 51 -7.80 -3.19 -3.84
C VAL A 51 -7.75 -3.15 -5.36
N LYS A 52 -8.48 -4.06 -6.01
CA LYS A 52 -9.04 -3.83 -7.35
C LYS A 52 -9.94 -2.58 -7.28
N MET A 53 -9.38 -1.42 -6.95
CA MET A 53 -9.98 -0.16 -7.32
C MET A 53 -9.63 -0.03 -8.78
N ASP A 54 -10.68 0.15 -9.58
CA ASP A 54 -10.58 0.49 -10.97
C ASP A 54 -9.55 1.62 -11.13
N MET A 55 -8.39 1.28 -11.70
CA MET A 55 -7.25 2.19 -11.84
C MET A 55 -7.63 3.44 -12.64
N GLU A 56 -8.69 3.38 -13.46
CA GLU A 56 -9.20 4.55 -14.18
C GLU A 56 -9.74 5.63 -13.22
N SER A 57 -10.34 5.23 -12.09
CA SER A 57 -10.92 6.16 -11.12
C SER A 57 -9.84 6.92 -10.32
N THR A 58 -8.82 6.21 -9.84
CA THR A 58 -7.70 6.80 -9.10
C THR A 58 -6.82 7.66 -10.01
N TRP A 59 -6.64 7.23 -11.26
CA TRP A 59 -5.92 8.00 -12.28
C TRP A 59 -6.62 9.30 -12.66
N SER A 60 -7.96 9.29 -12.76
CA SER A 60 -8.75 10.51 -13.01
C SER A 60 -8.62 11.56 -11.89
N VAL A 61 -8.53 11.11 -10.63
CA VAL A 61 -8.32 11.99 -9.47
C VAL A 61 -6.91 12.58 -9.45
N TYR A 62 -5.88 11.77 -9.69
CA TYR A 62 -4.49 12.24 -9.76
C TYR A 62 -4.24 13.16 -10.98
N LYS A 63 -4.81 12.85 -12.14
CA LYS A 63 -4.75 13.72 -13.33
C LYS A 63 -5.41 15.07 -13.06
N ARG A 64 -6.61 15.12 -12.47
CA ARG A 64 -7.26 16.39 -12.10
C ARG A 64 -6.43 17.21 -11.11
N PHE A 65 -5.78 16.55 -10.15
CA PHE A 65 -4.91 17.22 -9.18
C PHE A 65 -3.68 17.86 -9.84
N PHE A 66 -2.99 17.14 -10.74
CA PHE A 66 -1.82 17.69 -11.43
C PHE A 66 -2.19 18.76 -12.47
N VAL A 67 -3.28 18.59 -13.21
CA VAL A 67 -3.76 19.58 -14.21
C VAL A 67 -4.17 20.89 -13.53
N ASN A 68 -4.90 20.82 -12.41
CA ASN A 68 -5.33 22.01 -11.69
C ASN A 68 -4.15 22.77 -11.05
N ASN A 69 -3.10 22.06 -10.61
CA ASN A 69 -1.91 22.71 -10.05
C ASN A 69 -0.97 23.27 -11.15
N ALA A 70 -0.86 22.60 -12.31
CA ALA A 70 -0.06 23.11 -13.42
C ALA A 70 -0.68 24.37 -14.06
N ALA A 71 -2.00 24.42 -14.21
CA ALA A 71 -2.71 25.61 -14.70
C ALA A 71 -2.59 26.80 -13.73
N TYR A 72 -2.50 26.53 -12.42
CA TYR A 72 -2.31 27.56 -11.40
C TYR A 72 -0.91 28.19 -11.43
N LEU A 73 0.11 27.42 -11.80
CA LEU A 73 1.51 27.89 -11.81
C LEU A 73 1.92 28.64 -13.09
N ASP A 74 1.30 28.36 -14.23
CA ASP A 74 1.75 28.92 -15.52
C ASP A 74 0.99 30.19 -15.94
N GLY A 75 0.03 30.67 -15.15
CA GLY A 75 -0.77 31.88 -15.45
C GLY A 75 -1.59 31.80 -16.74
N LYS A 76 -1.55 30.66 -17.44
CA LYS A 76 -2.29 30.40 -18.67
C LYS A 76 -3.71 29.98 -18.32
N THR A 77 -4.65 30.89 -18.55
CA THR A 77 -6.09 30.66 -18.48
C THR A 77 -6.58 29.86 -19.70
N GLY A 78 -5.95 28.73 -20.00
CA GLY A 78 -6.59 27.73 -20.86
C GLY A 78 -7.74 27.10 -20.07
N SER A 79 -8.92 26.90 -20.69
CA SER A 79 -9.99 26.18 -20.00
C SER A 79 -9.47 24.77 -19.66
N GLY A 80 -9.79 24.26 -18.47
CA GLY A 80 -9.33 22.94 -18.04
C GLY A 80 -9.67 21.82 -19.03
N ASP A 81 -10.67 22.04 -19.88
CA ASP A 81 -11.09 21.13 -20.95
C ASP A 81 -10.06 21.01 -22.08
N GLU A 82 -9.37 22.10 -22.46
CA GLU A 82 -8.35 22.07 -23.53
C GLU A 82 -7.09 21.31 -23.09
N VAL A 83 -6.70 21.42 -21.82
CA VAL A 83 -5.59 20.64 -21.26
C VAL A 83 -5.95 19.15 -21.17
N LEU A 84 -7.21 18.83 -20.83
CA LEU A 84 -7.69 17.46 -20.76
C LEU A 84 -7.73 16.79 -22.15
N GLU A 85 -8.21 17.50 -23.17
CA GLU A 85 -8.22 17.04 -24.57
C GLU A 85 -6.82 16.71 -25.08
N ASN A 86 -5.84 17.57 -24.80
CA ASN A 86 -4.44 17.35 -25.20
C ASN A 86 -3.82 16.11 -24.52
N ILE A 87 -4.15 15.87 -23.26
CA ILE A 87 -3.67 14.67 -22.53
C ILE A 87 -4.31 13.40 -23.08
N ILE A 88 -5.63 13.42 -23.34
CA ILE A 88 -6.33 12.28 -23.96
C ILE A 88 -5.75 11.99 -25.35
N GLY A 89 -5.45 13.03 -26.14
CA GLY A 89 -4.80 12.91 -27.44
C GLY A 89 -3.43 12.21 -27.35
N ALA A 90 -2.58 12.63 -26.41
CA ALA A 90 -1.26 12.04 -26.20
C ALA A 90 -1.33 10.56 -25.76
N GLU A 91 -2.31 10.19 -24.93
CA GLU A 91 -2.50 8.82 -24.44
C GLU A 91 -2.97 7.88 -25.57
N LEU A 92 -3.92 8.34 -26.40
CA LEU A 92 -4.36 7.61 -27.60
C LEU A 92 -3.23 7.42 -28.61
N GLU A 93 -2.34 8.41 -28.75
CA GLU A 93 -1.19 8.31 -29.64
C GLU A 93 -0.14 7.33 -29.11
N PHE A 94 0.12 7.33 -27.80
CA PHE A 94 1.00 6.36 -27.14
C PHE A 94 0.50 4.92 -27.32
N ASP A 95 -0.80 4.67 -27.13
CA ASP A 95 -1.42 3.35 -27.36
C ASP A 95 -1.33 2.90 -28.82
N ARG A 96 -1.48 3.84 -29.79
CA ARG A 96 -1.27 3.55 -31.21
C ARG A 96 0.17 3.15 -31.51
N GLN A 97 1.16 3.82 -30.91
CA GLN A 97 2.58 3.47 -31.08
C GLN A 97 2.88 2.07 -30.51
N LYS A 98 2.30 1.73 -29.35
CA LYS A 98 2.47 0.40 -28.72
C LYS A 98 1.87 -0.73 -29.56
N LYS A 99 0.72 -0.51 -30.19
CA LYS A 99 0.12 -1.46 -31.15
C LYS A 99 1.00 -1.66 -32.39
N ARG A 100 1.51 -0.58 -32.98
CA ARG A 100 2.42 -0.65 -34.15
C ARG A 100 3.68 -1.44 -33.86
N LYS A 101 4.27 -1.28 -32.67
CA LYS A 101 5.48 -2.02 -32.26
C LYS A 101 5.22 -3.53 -32.17
N LYS A 102 4.11 -3.94 -31.55
CA LYS A 102 3.71 -5.36 -31.48
C LYS A 102 3.40 -5.97 -32.84
N GLU A 103 2.79 -5.21 -33.74
CA GLU A 103 2.49 -5.67 -35.10
C GLU A 103 3.76 -5.87 -35.94
N ASN A 104 4.79 -5.04 -35.74
CA ASN A 104 6.08 -5.20 -36.42
C ASN A 104 6.87 -6.39 -35.85
N GLU A 105 6.91 -6.58 -34.53
CA GLU A 105 7.57 -7.74 -33.89
C GLU A 105 6.97 -9.08 -34.33
N ASN A 106 5.66 -9.13 -34.62
CA ASN A 106 5.00 -10.34 -35.13
C ASN A 106 5.26 -10.64 -36.62
N LYS A 107 5.67 -9.66 -37.42
CA LYS A 107 5.92 -9.87 -38.87
C LYS A 107 7.29 -10.47 -39.15
N ASP A 108 8.26 -10.23 -38.28
CA ASP A 108 9.64 -10.70 -38.47
C ASP A 108 9.88 -12.14 -37.95
N GLY A 109 8.91 -12.73 -37.22
CA GLY A 109 9.07 -14.04 -36.57
C GLY A 109 8.70 -15.28 -37.40
N LYS A 110 8.32 -15.15 -38.69
CA LYS A 110 7.75 -16.28 -39.46
C LYS A 110 8.57 -16.67 -40.69
N LYS A 111 9.81 -17.15 -40.47
CA LYS A 111 10.57 -17.99 -41.42
C LYS A 111 11.76 -18.64 -40.69
N GLY A 112 11.63 -19.92 -40.32
CA GLY A 112 12.72 -20.71 -39.75
C GLY A 112 12.25 -22.07 -39.24
N ASP A 113 12.60 -23.10 -39.98
CA ASP A 113 12.24 -24.50 -39.82
C ASP A 113 12.88 -25.18 -38.59
N GLY A 114 12.13 -26.11 -38.00
CA GLY A 114 12.59 -27.36 -37.39
C GLY A 114 13.81 -27.36 -36.47
N GLY A 115 13.61 -27.08 -35.18
CA GLY A 115 14.57 -27.44 -34.13
C GLY A 115 13.85 -27.81 -32.84
N GLU A 116 13.84 -29.09 -32.48
CA GLU A 116 13.38 -29.61 -31.19
C GLU A 116 14.27 -29.08 -30.06
N GLY A 117 13.93 -27.89 -29.58
CA GLY A 117 14.61 -27.20 -28.48
C GLY A 117 13.97 -27.56 -27.14
N LYS A 118 14.75 -28.18 -26.27
CA LYS A 118 14.44 -28.41 -24.85
C LYS A 118 13.85 -27.14 -24.23
N GLU A 119 12.62 -27.26 -23.71
CA GLU A 119 11.93 -26.22 -22.95
C GLU A 119 12.68 -25.94 -21.63
N GLY A 120 13.72 -25.12 -21.72
CA GLY A 120 14.21 -24.39 -20.57
C GLY A 120 13.09 -23.46 -20.12
N LYS A 121 12.49 -23.76 -18.96
CA LYS A 121 11.59 -22.84 -18.26
C LYS A 121 12.30 -21.49 -18.13
N LYS A 122 12.00 -20.55 -19.03
CA LYS A 122 12.35 -19.15 -18.85
C LYS A 122 11.64 -18.74 -17.56
N GLU A 123 12.41 -18.57 -16.49
CA GLU A 123 11.91 -17.92 -15.29
C GLU A 123 11.19 -16.65 -15.73
N GLY A 124 9.90 -16.58 -15.38
CA GLY A 124 9.03 -15.52 -15.86
C GLY A 124 9.63 -14.18 -15.45
N ASN A 125 10.17 -13.46 -16.42
CA ASN A 125 10.50 -12.06 -16.26
C ASN A 125 9.16 -11.34 -16.08
N TYR A 126 8.73 -11.20 -14.83
CA TYR A 126 7.57 -10.38 -14.50
C TYR A 126 8.01 -8.93 -14.70
N ASP A 127 7.86 -8.45 -15.93
CA ASP A 127 8.05 -7.04 -16.22
C ASP A 127 7.11 -6.26 -15.32
N LEU A 128 7.69 -5.53 -14.36
CA LEU A 128 6.96 -4.59 -13.54
C LEU A 128 6.24 -3.60 -14.47
N PRO A 129 5.05 -3.10 -14.09
CA PRO A 129 4.43 -2.04 -14.86
C PRO A 129 5.43 -0.87 -14.98
N PRO A 130 5.54 -0.21 -16.15
CA PRO A 130 6.59 0.79 -16.39
C PRO A 130 6.69 1.91 -15.35
N ILE A 131 5.59 2.22 -14.65
CA ILE A 131 5.55 3.23 -13.58
C ILE A 131 6.32 2.83 -12.31
N LEU A 132 6.54 1.53 -12.11
CA LEU A 132 7.32 1.00 -11.00
C LEU A 132 8.77 0.70 -11.40
N ASP A 133 9.12 0.86 -12.68
CA ASP A 133 10.47 0.63 -13.16
C ASP A 133 11.38 1.83 -12.89
N ILE A 134 12.70 1.61 -12.99
CA ILE A 134 13.69 2.67 -12.82
C ILE A 134 13.48 3.73 -13.90
N PRO A 135 13.34 5.02 -13.57
CA PRO A 135 13.18 6.05 -14.59
C PRO A 135 14.45 6.19 -15.44
N PRO A 136 14.35 6.57 -16.72
CA PRO A 136 15.47 6.63 -17.66
C PRO A 136 16.35 7.87 -17.45
N ILE A 137 16.81 8.09 -16.23
CA ILE A 137 17.69 9.19 -15.82
C ILE A 137 18.89 8.61 -15.06
N LYS A 138 20.05 9.24 -15.20
CA LYS A 138 21.27 8.81 -14.51
C LYS A 138 21.35 9.31 -13.07
N ASN A 139 20.91 10.54 -12.82
CA ASN A 139 21.01 11.17 -11.50
C ASN A 139 19.61 11.56 -11.03
N MET A 140 19.28 11.22 -9.79
CA MET A 140 18.02 11.56 -9.15
C MET A 140 18.28 12.19 -7.79
N PHE A 141 17.74 13.38 -7.60
CA PHE A 141 17.70 14.05 -6.31
C PHE A 141 16.27 14.02 -5.78
N CYS A 142 16.08 13.32 -4.66
CA CYS A 142 14.80 13.19 -3.98
C CYS A 142 14.82 13.97 -2.66
N LEU A 143 13.82 14.82 -2.49
CA LEU A 143 13.64 15.60 -1.27
C LEU A 143 12.19 15.43 -0.81
N TYR A 144 12.00 15.02 0.44
CA TYR A 144 10.67 14.80 1.02
C TYR A 144 10.64 15.03 2.54
N GLY A 145 9.46 15.37 3.06
CA GLY A 145 9.22 15.51 4.50
C GLY A 145 9.07 14.16 5.19
N VAL A 146 9.48 14.08 6.46
CA VAL A 146 9.34 12.86 7.28
C VAL A 146 8.91 13.15 8.71
N ASN A 147 8.56 12.12 9.46
CA ASN A 147 8.24 12.15 10.88
C ASN A 147 6.99 12.97 11.27
N ARG A 148 6.03 13.06 10.35
CA ARG A 148 4.66 13.52 10.62
C ARG A 148 3.72 12.32 10.73
N ALA A 149 2.73 12.42 11.61
CA ALA A 149 1.70 11.39 11.70
C ALA A 149 0.95 11.33 10.37
N THR A 150 1.04 10.20 9.68
CA THR A 150 0.56 10.05 8.30
C THR A 150 -0.47 8.93 8.23
N GLU A 151 -1.60 9.20 7.61
CA GLU A 151 -2.72 8.26 7.48
C GLU A 151 -2.35 7.12 6.52
N VAL A 152 -2.53 5.87 6.97
CA VAL A 152 -2.14 4.67 6.21
C VAL A 152 -3.24 3.62 6.13
N GLY A 153 -4.33 3.79 6.88
CA GLY A 153 -5.42 2.83 6.86
C GLY A 153 -6.64 3.35 7.60
N TYR A 154 -7.77 2.69 7.33
CA TYR A 154 -9.06 3.02 7.90
C TYR A 154 -9.75 1.73 8.36
N TYR A 155 -10.29 1.75 9.56
CA TYR A 155 -11.09 0.68 10.11
C TYR A 155 -12.56 1.07 9.98
N TYR A 156 -13.36 0.20 9.37
CA TYR A 156 -14.79 0.41 9.20
C TYR A 156 -15.57 -0.69 9.90
N LYS A 157 -16.73 -0.32 10.46
CA LYS A 157 -17.75 -1.26 10.90
C LYS A 157 -19.07 -0.96 10.22
N GLN A 158 -19.86 -2.01 10.02
CA GLN A 158 -21.17 -1.91 9.39
C GLN A 158 -22.25 -1.79 10.46
N ASN A 159 -23.18 -0.85 10.31
CA ASN A 159 -24.34 -0.76 11.20
C ASN A 159 -25.44 -1.76 10.81
N LYS A 160 -26.51 -1.85 11.61
CA LYS A 160 -27.66 -2.73 11.32
C LYS A 160 -28.37 -2.43 9.99
N SER A 161 -28.20 -1.22 9.44
CA SER A 161 -28.74 -0.81 8.13
C SER A 161 -27.80 -1.09 6.95
N GLY A 162 -26.64 -1.73 7.19
CA GLY A 162 -25.67 -2.03 6.14
C GLY A 162 -24.72 -0.87 5.78
N LYS A 163 -24.81 0.28 6.45
CA LYS A 163 -23.93 1.44 6.19
C LYS A 163 -22.61 1.30 6.94
N TYR A 164 -21.51 1.63 6.27
CA TYR A 164 -20.17 1.65 6.87
C TYR A 164 -19.88 3.00 7.54
N PHE A 165 -19.20 2.93 8.67
CA PHE A 165 -18.70 4.09 9.41
C PHE A 165 -17.36 3.75 10.05
N LEU A 166 -16.56 4.77 10.36
CA LEU A 166 -15.27 4.58 11.00
C LEU A 166 -15.45 3.87 12.35
N ASP A 167 -14.66 2.83 12.55
CA ASP A 167 -14.74 2.03 13.75
C ASP A 167 -13.81 2.57 14.84
N SER A 168 -14.35 3.43 15.71
CA SER A 168 -13.62 3.92 16.87
C SER A 168 -13.27 2.83 17.90
N SER A 169 -13.86 1.62 17.87
CA SER A 169 -13.40 0.55 18.76
C SER A 169 -12.03 -0.02 18.35
N ALA A 170 -11.58 0.22 17.12
CA ALA A 170 -10.23 -0.14 16.70
C ALA A 170 -9.13 0.63 17.46
N ASP A 171 -9.47 1.74 18.11
CA ASP A 171 -8.55 2.50 18.97
C ASP A 171 -8.01 1.64 20.13
N GLU A 172 -8.74 0.60 20.56
CA GLU A 172 -8.29 -0.34 21.60
C GLU A 172 -7.08 -1.18 21.17
N SER A 173 -6.89 -1.37 19.86
CA SER A 173 -5.74 -2.04 19.24
C SER A 173 -4.58 -1.08 18.91
N SER A 174 -4.72 0.21 19.22
CA SER A 174 -3.68 1.22 18.99
C SER A 174 -2.38 0.81 19.70
N LYS A 175 -1.28 0.77 18.95
CA LYS A 175 0.07 0.36 19.41
C LYS A 175 0.19 -1.08 19.95
N LYS A 176 -0.85 -1.91 19.83
CA LYS A 176 -0.79 -3.33 20.17
C LYS A 176 -0.50 -4.14 18.91
N SER A 177 0.28 -5.20 19.06
CA SER A 177 0.48 -6.19 17.99
C SER A 177 -0.59 -7.25 18.14
N ASP A 178 -1.62 -7.17 17.31
CA ASP A 178 -2.70 -8.15 17.29
C ASP A 178 -3.14 -8.44 15.84
N ALA A 179 -4.18 -9.27 15.67
CA ALA A 179 -4.69 -9.62 14.35
C ALA A 179 -5.28 -8.41 13.58
N ILE A 180 -5.70 -7.35 14.28
CA ILE A 180 -6.33 -6.14 13.72
C ILE A 180 -5.27 -5.11 13.34
N ASN A 181 -4.19 -5.01 14.12
CA ASN A 181 -3.10 -4.07 13.98
C ASN A 181 -1.72 -4.77 14.04
N PRO A 182 -1.38 -5.60 13.05
CA PRO A 182 -0.13 -6.36 13.07
C PRO A 182 1.11 -5.45 13.08
N ASN A 183 0.99 -4.23 12.56
CA ASN A 183 2.08 -3.27 12.42
C ASN A 183 2.19 -2.29 13.59
N LYS A 184 1.42 -2.48 14.67
CA LYS A 184 1.44 -1.62 15.88
C LYS A 184 1.23 -0.13 15.56
N LEU A 185 0.39 0.17 14.58
CA LEU A 185 0.08 1.55 14.16
C LEU A 185 -0.63 2.31 15.29
N THR A 186 -0.52 3.63 15.25
CA THR A 186 -1.33 4.48 16.14
C THR A 186 -2.71 4.62 15.53
N ILE A 187 -3.75 4.19 16.23
CA ILE A 187 -5.14 4.28 15.76
C ILE A 187 -5.88 5.35 16.57
N ARG A 188 -6.64 6.23 15.88
CA ARG A 188 -7.49 7.26 16.48
C ARG A 188 -8.77 7.44 15.68
N GLY A 189 -9.92 7.28 16.32
CA GLY A 189 -11.23 7.41 15.67
C GLY A 189 -11.42 6.42 14.52
N GLY A 190 -10.78 5.25 14.57
CA GLY A 190 -10.79 4.29 13.47
C GLY A 190 -9.86 4.61 12.29
N ILE A 191 -8.96 5.59 12.41
CA ILE A 191 -7.94 5.91 11.40
C ILE A 191 -6.58 5.44 11.90
N ALA A 192 -5.85 4.69 11.07
CA ALA A 192 -4.52 4.19 11.35
C ALA A 192 -3.46 5.17 10.84
N TYR A 193 -2.51 5.51 11.71
CA TYR A 193 -1.41 6.42 11.43
C TYR A 193 -0.08 5.69 11.60
N GLU A 194 0.82 5.89 10.64
CA GLU A 194 2.24 5.75 10.91
C GLU A 194 2.78 7.02 11.59
N THR A 195 3.75 6.83 12.47
CA THR A 195 4.35 7.90 13.29
C THR A 195 5.87 7.70 13.33
N ARG A 196 6.62 8.64 13.90
CA ARG A 196 8.07 8.52 14.09
C ARG A 196 8.55 7.26 14.83
N THR A 197 7.64 6.52 15.48
CA THR A 197 7.96 5.26 16.18
C THR A 197 7.45 4.02 15.45
N THR A 198 6.89 4.18 14.24
CA THR A 198 6.40 3.08 13.42
C THR A 198 7.57 2.45 12.68
N VAL A 199 7.75 1.14 12.87
CA VAL A 199 8.81 0.35 12.20
C VAL A 199 8.44 0.18 10.73
N GLN A 200 9.36 0.50 9.82
CA GLN A 200 9.20 0.37 8.37
C GLN A 200 9.89 -0.92 7.88
N PRO A 201 9.14 -1.99 7.54
CA PRO A 201 9.75 -3.28 7.15
C PRO A 201 10.59 -3.19 5.89
N ALA A 202 10.18 -2.35 4.93
CA ALA A 202 10.88 -2.14 3.67
C ALA A 202 12.21 -1.39 3.83
N SER A 203 12.40 -0.70 4.96
CA SER A 203 13.57 0.15 5.22
C SER A 203 14.41 -0.40 6.37
N ALA A 204 14.66 -1.71 6.36
CA ALA A 204 15.49 -2.41 7.36
C ALA A 204 15.05 -2.17 8.83
N GLY A 205 13.76 -1.91 9.06
CA GLY A 205 13.21 -1.70 10.40
C GLY A 205 13.45 -0.30 10.97
N VAL A 206 13.82 0.69 10.15
CA VAL A 206 13.90 2.09 10.59
C VAL A 206 12.56 2.55 11.13
N MET A 207 12.59 3.29 12.25
CA MET A 207 11.40 3.90 12.85
C MET A 207 11.23 5.31 12.30
N ILE A 208 10.26 5.48 11.40
CA ILE A 208 10.03 6.74 10.67
C ILE A 208 8.60 6.76 10.11
N SER A 209 8.12 7.95 9.78
CA SER A 209 6.85 8.16 9.07
C SER A 209 6.96 9.21 7.99
N GLY A 210 5.90 9.37 7.20
CA GLY A 210 5.82 10.30 6.09
C GLY A 210 5.67 11.78 6.48
N ASP A 211 5.18 12.56 5.53
CA ASP A 211 5.07 14.03 5.60
C ASP A 211 3.69 14.52 6.10
N GLY A 212 2.85 13.60 6.58
CA GLY A 212 1.51 13.87 7.07
C GLY A 212 0.42 13.64 6.01
N THR A 213 0.80 13.47 4.74
CA THR A 213 -0.10 13.12 3.64
C THR A 213 0.35 11.84 2.95
N VAL A 214 1.63 11.74 2.59
CA VAL A 214 2.21 10.63 1.84
C VAL A 214 3.02 9.74 2.80
N PRO A 215 2.72 8.43 2.88
CA PRO A 215 3.41 7.56 3.81
C PRO A 215 4.86 7.33 3.41
N TYR A 216 5.70 7.06 4.39
CA TYR A 216 7.15 6.92 4.21
C TYR A 216 7.52 5.87 3.18
N GLN A 217 6.83 4.72 3.16
CA GLN A 217 7.09 3.67 2.18
C GLN A 217 6.92 4.15 0.72
N SER A 218 6.00 5.09 0.48
CA SER A 218 5.83 5.70 -0.83
C SER A 218 6.92 6.72 -1.13
N LEU A 219 7.30 7.55 -0.15
CA LEU A 219 8.36 8.55 -0.30
C LEU A 219 9.73 7.91 -0.53
N ALA A 220 10.00 6.80 0.15
CA ALA A 220 11.27 6.07 0.11
C ALA A 220 11.33 5.04 -1.04
N TYR A 221 10.34 4.99 -1.94
CA TYR A 221 10.36 4.10 -3.11
C TYR A 221 11.60 4.25 -4.00
N PRO A 222 12.23 5.44 -4.17
CA PRO A 222 13.48 5.56 -4.91
C PRO A 222 14.61 4.65 -4.41
N LEU A 223 14.64 4.25 -3.13
CA LEU A 223 15.60 3.27 -2.62
C LEU A 223 15.44 1.89 -3.31
N GLN A 224 14.21 1.53 -3.66
CA GLN A 224 13.94 0.32 -4.44
C GLN A 224 14.49 0.43 -5.86
N TRP A 225 14.38 1.61 -6.51
CA TRP A 225 15.01 1.85 -7.81
C TRP A 225 16.53 1.74 -7.75
N GLU A 226 17.16 2.30 -6.70
CA GLU A 226 18.61 2.18 -6.52
C GLU A 226 19.05 0.71 -6.39
N LYS A 227 18.31 -0.08 -5.61
CA LYS A 227 18.54 -1.53 -5.50
C LYS A 227 18.38 -2.24 -6.85
N MET A 228 17.30 -1.97 -7.57
CA MET A 228 17.05 -2.55 -8.89
C MET A 228 18.13 -2.16 -9.90
N ALA A 229 18.62 -0.92 -9.86
CA ALA A 229 19.67 -0.43 -10.74
C ALA A 229 20.98 -1.18 -10.49
N LYS A 230 21.35 -1.39 -9.21
CA LYS A 230 22.52 -2.20 -8.81
C LYS A 230 22.40 -3.64 -9.32
N GLU A 231 21.24 -4.27 -9.16
CA GLU A 231 20.99 -5.64 -9.63
C GLU A 231 21.07 -5.77 -11.16
N ARG A 232 20.67 -4.73 -11.89
CA ARG A 232 20.66 -4.69 -13.37
C ARG A 232 21.94 -4.12 -13.99
N GLY A 233 22.91 -3.68 -13.18
CA GLY A 233 24.13 -3.03 -13.68
C GLY A 233 23.87 -1.69 -14.38
N ILE A 234 22.83 -0.96 -13.96
CA ILE A 234 22.48 0.36 -14.49
C ILE A 234 23.20 1.43 -13.65
N ASP A 235 23.87 2.37 -14.33
CA ASP A 235 24.46 3.56 -13.71
C ASP A 235 23.35 4.53 -13.29
N PHE A 236 22.96 4.48 -12.02
CA PHE A 236 21.90 5.27 -11.40
C PHE A 236 22.38 5.81 -10.05
N ASN A 237 22.47 7.13 -9.94
CA ASN A 237 22.91 7.84 -8.75
C ASN A 237 21.69 8.45 -8.05
N LEU A 238 21.41 7.99 -6.84
CA LEU A 238 20.32 8.49 -6.02
C LEU A 238 20.86 9.29 -4.84
N GLU A 239 20.41 10.52 -4.71
CA GLU A 239 20.63 11.36 -3.54
C GLU A 239 19.29 11.64 -2.87
N ILE A 240 19.17 11.31 -1.58
CA ILE A 240 17.97 11.56 -0.78
C ILE A 240 18.29 12.59 0.29
N THR A 241 17.37 13.55 0.48
CA THR A 241 17.36 14.49 1.60
C THR A 241 16.01 14.46 2.31
N GLU A 242 16.01 14.03 3.57
CA GLU A 242 14.80 13.95 4.38
C GLU A 242 14.66 15.20 5.26
N ILE A 243 13.52 15.87 5.17
CA ILE A 243 13.25 17.11 5.92
C ILE A 243 12.39 16.78 7.15
N GLN A 244 13.01 16.88 8.32
CA GLN A 244 12.41 16.46 9.59
C GLN A 244 11.20 17.31 9.97
N GLY A 245 10.05 16.67 10.18
CA GLY A 245 8.83 17.32 10.65
C GLY A 245 8.16 18.25 9.63
N SER A 246 8.64 18.25 8.38
CA SER A 246 8.06 19.05 7.31
C SER A 246 6.73 18.45 6.84
N GLU A 247 5.72 19.30 6.69
CA GLU A 247 4.41 18.90 6.20
C GLU A 247 4.35 19.01 4.67
N HIS A 248 3.60 18.09 4.04
CA HIS A 248 3.51 17.92 2.58
C HIS A 248 3.42 19.22 1.77
N ARG A 249 2.56 20.17 2.17
CA ARG A 249 2.40 21.45 1.45
C ARG A 249 3.34 22.52 1.96
N LYS A 250 3.54 22.57 3.29
CA LYS A 250 4.39 23.58 3.92
C LYS A 250 5.86 23.47 3.52
N MET A 251 6.32 22.27 3.14
CA MET A 251 7.70 22.04 2.73
C MET A 251 8.16 22.95 1.59
N LEU A 252 7.26 23.36 0.70
CA LEU A 252 7.58 24.25 -0.43
C LEU A 252 7.92 25.68 0.01
N GLN A 253 7.57 26.06 1.25
CA GLN A 253 7.87 27.36 1.85
C GLN A 253 9.05 27.30 2.82
N GLU A 254 9.59 26.11 3.10
CA GLU A 254 10.70 25.96 4.03
C GLU A 254 12.02 26.39 3.38
N GLU A 255 12.75 27.26 4.06
CA GLU A 255 14.05 27.77 3.61
C GLU A 255 15.04 26.63 3.36
N SER A 256 15.03 25.59 4.19
CA SER A 256 15.86 24.39 4.03
C SER A 256 15.64 23.69 2.69
N VAL A 257 14.39 23.63 2.22
CA VAL A 257 14.02 23.03 0.94
C VAL A 257 14.49 23.90 -0.21
N LEU A 258 14.21 25.21 -0.13
CA LEU A 258 14.65 26.17 -1.13
C LEU A 258 16.18 26.19 -1.28
N LEU A 259 16.92 26.17 -0.16
CA LEU A 259 18.38 26.12 -0.16
C LEU A 259 18.92 24.84 -0.79
N ASN A 260 18.33 23.68 -0.51
CA ASN A 260 18.74 22.41 -1.12
C ASN A 260 18.49 22.41 -2.63
N VAL A 261 17.32 22.90 -3.07
CA VAL A 261 16.99 23.01 -4.50
C VAL A 261 17.96 23.97 -5.20
N LEU A 262 18.19 25.16 -4.65
CA LEU A 262 19.12 26.14 -5.21
C LEU A 262 20.55 25.59 -5.26
N SER A 263 21.01 24.95 -4.18
CA SER A 263 22.35 24.34 -4.12
C SER A 263 22.52 23.27 -5.20
N TYR A 264 21.52 22.41 -5.39
CA TYR A 264 21.57 21.36 -6.39
C TYR A 264 21.54 21.94 -7.81
N CYS A 265 20.71 22.96 -8.07
CA CYS A 265 20.65 23.64 -9.36
C CYS A 265 21.95 24.38 -9.71
N CYS A 266 22.60 25.02 -8.73
CA CYS A 266 23.79 25.84 -8.98
C CYS A 266 25.10 25.04 -8.96
N TYR A 267 25.20 24.00 -8.12
CA TYR A 267 26.45 23.30 -7.85
C TYR A 267 26.39 21.78 -8.08
N GLY A 268 25.21 21.22 -8.35
CA GLY A 268 25.01 19.77 -8.45
C GLY A 268 25.25 19.05 -7.13
N LYS A 269 25.08 19.74 -5.99
CA LYS A 269 25.32 19.22 -4.63
C LYS A 269 24.24 19.71 -3.67
N ARG A 270 24.04 18.98 -2.57
CA ARG A 270 23.14 19.40 -1.50
C ARG A 270 23.72 20.60 -0.76
N ALA A 271 22.84 21.39 -0.12
CA ALA A 271 23.26 22.56 0.65
C ALA A 271 24.22 22.21 1.79
N ALA A 272 24.09 21.00 2.36
CA ALA A 272 24.95 20.52 3.45
C ALA A 272 26.36 20.08 3.00
N ASP A 273 26.59 19.93 1.69
CA ASP A 273 27.88 19.49 1.13
C ASP A 273 28.70 20.67 0.55
N LEU A 274 28.22 21.91 0.73
CA LEU A 274 28.89 23.17 0.37
C LEU A 274 29.64 23.75 1.57
#